data_AF-A0A1M5XVP5-F1
#
_entry.id   AF-A0A1M5XVP5-F1
#
_cell.length_a   1.000
_cell.length_b   1.000
_cell.length_c   1.000
_cell.angle_alpha   90.00
_cell.angle_beta   90.00
_cell.angle_gamma   90.00
#
_symmetry.space_group_name_H-M   'P 1'
#
loop_
_entity.id
_entity.type
_entity.pdbx_description
1 polymer ?
#
loop_
_entity_poly.entity_id
_entity_poly.type
_entity_poly.pdbx_seq_one_letter_code
_entity_poly.pdbx_strand_id
1 'polypeptide(L)' 'MSKSTYIKAVLVVFFLLILSRISPMIDGTITPEIIVSTVVEFIFLVWGILVLGFKRKESTDDKGV' A
#
# COMPACT_ATOMS: atom_id res chain seq x y z
N MET A 1 10.40 0.38 18.54
CA MET A 1 9.65 0.69 17.31
C MET A 1 8.63 -0.42 17.08
N SER A 2 7.33 -0.13 17.08
CA SER A 2 6.32 -1.19 16.92
C SER A 2 6.25 -1.65 15.47
N LYS A 3 6.03 -2.96 15.23
CA LYS A 3 5.82 -3.53 13.87
C LYS A 3 4.77 -2.74 13.07
N SER A 4 3.76 -2.20 13.74
CA SER A 4 2.71 -1.36 13.15
C SER A 4 3.23 -0.06 12.53
N THR A 5 4.24 0.58 13.14
CA THR A 5 4.85 1.80 12.59
C THR A 5 5.65 1.51 11.33
N TYR A 6 6.35 0.37 11.28
CA TYR A 6 7.08 -0.06 10.09
C TYR A 6 6.13 -0.32 8.91
N ILE A 7 5.05 -1.08 9.13
CA ILE A 7 4.08 -1.39 8.06
C ILE A 7 3.38 -0.12 7.56
N LYS A 8 3.05 0.82 8.47
CA LYS A 8 2.52 2.14 8.07
C LYS A 8 3.53 2.92 7.22
N ALA A 9 4.80 2.94 7.59
CA ALA A 9 5.84 3.62 6.82
C ALA A 9 5.99 3.02 5.42
N VAL A 10 6.00 1.68 5.31
CA VAL A 10 6.05 0.98 4.03
C VAL A 10 4.87 1.34 3.14
N LEU A 11 3.65 1.42 3.69
CA LEU A 11 2.46 1.85 2.94
C LEU A 11 2.56 3.29 2.43
N VAL A 12 3.09 4.21 3.25
CA VAL A 12 3.29 5.61 2.84
C VAL A 12 4.31 5.70 1.69
N VAL A 13 5.41 4.95 1.76
CA VAL A 13 6.42 4.91 0.69
C VAL A 13 5.82 4.36 -0.61
N PHE A 14 5.06 3.25 -0.53
CA PHE A 14 4.36 2.70 -1.70
C PHE A 14 3.35 3.68 -2.30
N PHE A 15 2.62 4.43 -1.47
CA PHE A 15 1.70 5.45 -1.95
C PHE A 15 2.43 6.60 -2.68
N LEU A 16 3.58 7.02 -2.17
CA LEU A 16 4.42 8.05 -2.82
C LEU A 16 5.00 7.57 -4.16
N LEU A 17 5.34 6.29 -4.29
CA LEU A 17 5.79 5.70 -5.56
C LEU A 17 4.68 5.73 -6.62
N ILE A 18 3.44 5.41 -6.23
CA ILE A 18 2.28 5.52 -7.12
C ILE A 18 2.06 6.97 -7.56
N LEU A 19 2.12 7.93 -6.63
CA LEU A 19 2.03 9.36 -6.95
C LEU A 19 3.12 9.81 -7.93
N SER A 20 4.34 9.27 -7.81
CA SER A 20 5.44 9.58 -8.73
C SER A 20 5.18 9.09 -10.17
N ARG A 21 4.32 8.09 -10.37
CA ARG A 21 3.95 7.58 -11.70
C ARG A 21 2.83 8.38 -12.37
N ILE A 22 2.22 9.32 -11.66
CA ILE A 22 1.17 10.18 -12.23
C ILE A 22 1.74 11.08 -13.33
N SER A 23 2.97 11.60 -13.21
CA SER A 23 3.58 12.46 -14.23
C SER A 23 3.62 11.79 -15.62
N PRO A 24 4.22 10.59 -15.80
CA PRO A 24 4.22 9.93 -17.10
C PRO A 24 2.83 9.47 -17.58
N MET A 25 1.82 9.39 -16.70
CA MET A 25 0.43 9.15 -17.09
C MET A 25 -0.25 10.41 -17.66
N ILE A 26 0.12 11.61 -17.20
CA ILE A 26 -0.41 12.89 -17.69
C ILE A 26 0.27 13.28 -19.00
N ASP A 27 1.57 12.99 -19.14
CA ASP A 27 2.37 13.34 -20.33
C ASP A 27 2.07 12.48 -21.58
N GLY A 28 1.09 11.56 -21.49
CA GLY A 28 0.67 10.71 -22.62
C GLY A 28 1.64 9.59 -22.98
N THR A 29 2.75 9.45 -22.26
CA THR A 29 3.75 8.37 -22.40
C THR A 29 3.34 7.11 -21.65
N ILE A 30 2.08 6.70 -21.76
CA ILE A 30 1.56 5.51 -21.07
C ILE A 30 2.06 4.25 -21.80
N THR A 31 3.17 3.70 -21.31
CA THR A 31 3.74 2.44 -21.80
C THR A 31 3.16 1.25 -21.01
N PRO A 32 3.04 0.04 -21.60
CA PRO A 32 2.46 -1.12 -20.91
C PRO A 32 3.15 -1.47 -19.59
N GLU A 33 4.46 -1.21 -19.45
CA GLU A 33 5.18 -1.45 -18.20
C GLU A 33 4.67 -0.55 -17.05
N ILE A 34 4.27 0.68 -17.36
CA ILE A 34 3.73 1.63 -16.37
C ILE A 34 2.40 1.12 -15.85
N ILE A 35 1.53 0.63 -16.73
CA ILE A 35 0.22 0.08 -16.37
C ILE A 35 0.39 -1.14 -15.47
N VAL A 36 1.19 -2.13 -15.89
CA VAL A 36 1.42 -3.36 -15.12
C VAL A 36 2.00 -3.03 -13.75
N SER A 37 2.98 -2.13 -13.69
CA SER A 37 3.58 -1.75 -12.42
C SER A 37 2.62 -1.00 -11.50
N THR A 38 1.76 -0.15 -12.05
CA THR A 38 0.75 0.59 -11.27
C THR A 38 -0.28 -0.37 -10.68
N VAL A 39 -0.72 -1.37 -11.45
CA VAL A 39 -1.66 -2.41 -10.97
C VAL A 39 -1.03 -3.25 -9.86
N VAL A 40 0.21 -3.71 -10.04
CA VAL A 40 0.92 -4.50 -9.01
C VAL A 40 1.14 -3.67 -7.74
N GLU A 41 1.53 -2.41 -7.86
CA GLU A 41 1.65 -1.50 -6.72
C GLU A 41 0.32 -1.30 -5.99
N PHE A 42 -0.79 -1.17 -6.73
CA PHE A 42 -2.12 -1.06 -6.13
C PHE A 42 -2.51 -2.31 -5.36
N ILE A 43 -2.25 -3.50 -5.90
CA ILE A 43 -2.49 -4.78 -5.22
C ILE A 43 -1.64 -4.88 -3.94
N PHE A 44 -0.36 -4.48 -4.00
CA PHE A 44 0.53 -4.46 -2.85
C PHE A 44 0.05 -3.51 -1.75
N LEU A 45 -0.45 -2.34 -2.15
CA LEU A 45 -0.97 -1.33 -1.24
C LEU A 45 -2.25 -1.81 -0.55
N VAL A 46 -3.20 -2.38 -1.31
CA VAL A 46 -4.42 -2.99 -0.77
C VAL A 46 -4.09 -4.14 0.17
N TRP A 47 -3.14 -5.01 -0.20
CA TRP A 47 -2.70 -6.12 0.64
C TRP A 47 -2.06 -5.63 1.94
N GLY A 48 -1.19 -4.62 1.89
CA GLY A 48 -0.58 -4.04 3.08
C GLY A 48 -1.60 -3.40 4.03
N ILE A 49 -2.64 -2.74 3.49
CA ILE A 49 -3.76 -2.22 4.29
C ILE A 49 -4.58 -3.38 4.89
N LEU A 50 -4.87 -4.43 4.11
CA LEU A 50 -5.60 -5.60 4.58
C LEU A 50 -4.86 -6.30 5.72
N VAL A 51 -3.54 -6.46 5.62
CA VAL A 51 -2.67 -7.02 6.66
C VAL A 51 -2.70 -6.17 7.93
N LEU A 52 -2.70 -4.83 7.83
CA LEU A 52 -2.86 -3.94 8.98
C LEU A 52 -4.25 -4.06 9.62
N GLY A 53 -5.30 -4.10 8.80
CA GLY A 53 -6.69 -4.23 9.24
C GLY A 53 -6.95 -5.56 9.94
N PHE A 54 -6.41 -6.66 9.41
CA PHE A 54 -6.50 -7.99 10.01
C PHE A 54 -5.77 -8.04 11.35
N LYS A 55 -4.54 -7.49 11.44
CA LYS A 55 -3.80 -7.44 12.72
C LYS A 55 -4.49 -6.64 13.82
N ARG A 56 -5.38 -5.71 13.47
CA ARG A 56 -6.15 -4.91 14.44
C ARG A 56 -7.32 -5.68 15.05
N LYS A 57 -7.91 -6.65 14.32
CA LYS A 57 -8.99 -7.50 14.84
C LYS A 57 -8.48 -8.44 15.93
N GLU A 58 -7.33 -9.08 15.71
CA GLU A 58 -6.71 -10.00 16.66
C GLU A 58 -6.45 -9.35 18.03
N SER A 59 -6.07 -8.06 18.06
CA SER A 59 -5.78 -7.34 19.31
C SER A 59 -7.03 -6.81 20.03
N THR A 60 -8.20 -6.83 19.39
CA THR A 60 -9.47 -6.39 20.00
C THR A 60 -10.25 -7.57 20.59
N ASP A 61 -10.07 -8.76 20.03
CA ASP A 61 -10.68 -10.00 20.52
C ASP A 61 -10.05 -10.48 21.84
N ASP A 62 -8.76 -10.22 22.04
CA ASP A 62 -7.98 -10.58 23.25
C ASP A 62 -8.37 -9.80 24.51
N LYS A 63 -9.23 -8.77 24.40
CA LYS A 63 -9.74 -7.99 25.55
C LYS A 63 -11.20 -8.27 25.90
N GLY A 64 -11.78 -9.30 25.30
CA GLY A 64 -13.15 -9.75 25.55
C GLY A 64 -13.21 -10.93 26.53
N VAL A 65 -12.73 -10.74 27.77
CA VAL A 65 -13.12 -11.53 28.95
C VAL A 65 -13.41 -10.55 30.09
#